data_AF-A0A815MI63-F1
#
_entry.id   AF-A0A815MI63-F1
#
_cell.length_a   1.000
_cell.length_b   1.000
_cell.length_c   1.000
_cell.angle_alpha   90.00
_cell.angle_beta   90.00
_cell.angle_gamma   90.00
#
_symmetry.space_group_name_H-M   'P 1'
#
loop_
_entity.id
_entity.type
_entity.pdbx_description
1 polymer ?
#
loop_
_entity_poly.entity_id
_entity_poly.type
_entity_poly.pdbx_seq_one_letter_code
_entity_poly.pdbx_strand_id
1 'polypeptide(L)'
;LDVVINNAGYAPDKTKKGENVSRSDMMDAFEINTLGPLLVIQQSLPLLRNGLMKKIINISSLLGSHAMNPGRQIAYSTAKCALGMITSIFAKELENEGFTIVAVHPGTVATDMRPDLKLPGAMPHIQPDESADGILNNVVFAKENLNGRFITWNGETMAW
;
A
#
# COMPACT_ATOMS: atom_id res chain seq x y z
N LEU A 1 17.58 7.94 9.08
CA LEU A 1 16.56 7.31 8.21
C LEU A 1 15.32 8.15 8.35
N ASP A 2 14.86 8.76 7.27
CA ASP A 2 13.78 9.75 7.32
C ASP A 2 12.46 9.20 6.81
N VAL A 3 12.54 8.29 5.83
CA VAL A 3 11.39 7.73 5.13
C VAL A 3 11.60 6.24 4.94
N VAL A 4 10.56 5.46 5.20
CA VAL A 4 10.44 4.05 4.79
C VAL A 4 9.28 3.91 3.82
N ILE A 5 9.51 3.24 2.69
CA ILE A 5 8.47 2.92 1.71
C ILE A 5 8.35 1.40 1.61
N ASN A 6 7.28 0.85 2.17
CA ASN A 6 6.94 -0.57 2.03
C ASN A 6 6.26 -0.80 0.68
N ASN A 7 7.09 -0.98 -0.36
CA ASN A 7 6.65 -1.20 -1.74
C ASN A 7 6.58 -2.68 -2.17
N ALA A 8 7.41 -3.54 -1.58
CA ALA A 8 7.43 -4.96 -1.94
C ALA A 8 6.03 -5.58 -1.77
N GLY A 9 5.59 -6.33 -2.78
CA GLY A 9 4.25 -6.88 -2.80
C GLY A 9 4.09 -8.02 -3.78
N TYR A 10 3.12 -8.87 -3.51
CA TYR A 10 2.83 -10.08 -4.27
C TYR A 10 1.32 -10.24 -4.44
N ALA A 11 0.88 -10.58 -5.64
CA ALA A 11 -0.51 -10.93 -5.89
C ALA A 11 -0.52 -12.37 -6.43
N PRO A 12 -1.12 -13.34 -5.71
CA PRO A 12 -1.36 -14.68 -6.20
C PRO A 12 -2.21 -14.68 -7.48
N ASP A 13 -2.46 -15.87 -8.04
CA ASP A 13 -3.29 -16.03 -9.24
C ASP A 13 -4.57 -15.20 -9.16
N LYS A 14 -4.64 -14.19 -10.03
CA LYS A 14 -5.67 -13.14 -10.03
C LYS A 14 -6.98 -13.60 -10.61
N THR A 15 -6.99 -14.78 -11.24
CA THR A 15 -8.16 -15.36 -11.91
C THR A 15 -9.00 -16.23 -10.97
N LYS A 16 -8.42 -16.65 -9.84
CA LYS A 16 -9.13 -17.46 -8.84
C LYS A 16 -10.30 -16.69 -8.22
N LYS A 17 -11.47 -17.32 -8.29
CA LYS A 17 -12.65 -16.91 -7.51
C LYS A 17 -12.51 -17.36 -6.06
N GLY A 18 -13.28 -16.72 -5.17
CA GLY A 18 -13.17 -16.91 -3.73
C GLY A 18 -13.30 -18.35 -3.27
N GLU A 19 -14.21 -19.11 -3.87
CA GLU A 19 -14.44 -20.53 -3.56
C GLU A 19 -13.23 -21.43 -3.88
N ASN A 20 -12.29 -20.96 -4.70
CA ASN A 20 -11.12 -21.70 -5.16
C ASN A 20 -9.80 -21.16 -4.61
N VAL A 21 -9.85 -20.17 -3.71
CA VAL A 21 -8.64 -19.64 -3.07
C VAL A 21 -8.14 -20.65 -2.04
N SER A 22 -6.88 -21.08 -2.18
CA SER A 22 -6.27 -22.02 -1.26
C SER A 22 -5.74 -21.33 0.00
N ARG A 23 -5.48 -22.13 1.04
CA ARG A 23 -4.80 -21.64 2.24
C ARG A 23 -3.43 -21.03 1.91
N SER A 24 -2.65 -21.63 1.01
CA SER A 24 -1.33 -21.11 0.64
C SER A 24 -1.44 -19.77 -0.08
N ASP A 25 -2.42 -19.58 -0.98
CA ASP A 25 -2.64 -18.28 -1.64
C ASP A 25 -2.87 -17.17 -0.59
N MET A 26 -3.65 -17.46 0.47
CA MET A 26 -3.91 -16.53 1.57
C MET A 26 -2.64 -16.25 2.39
N MET A 27 -1.89 -17.30 2.75
CA MET A 27 -0.69 -17.16 3.59
C MET A 27 0.42 -16.40 2.86
N ASP A 28 0.70 -16.74 1.60
CA ASP A 28 1.75 -16.08 0.81
C ASP A 28 1.44 -14.59 0.63
N ALA A 29 0.18 -14.25 0.33
CA ALA A 29 -0.25 -12.86 0.21
C ALA A 29 -0.13 -12.11 1.54
N PHE A 30 -0.50 -12.73 2.66
CA PHE A 30 -0.47 -12.10 3.97
C PHE A 30 0.96 -11.91 4.50
N GLU A 31 1.81 -12.93 4.35
CA GLU A 31 3.21 -12.88 4.77
C GLU A 31 3.95 -11.75 4.06
N ILE A 32 3.80 -11.65 2.73
CA ILE A 32 4.51 -10.65 1.94
C ILE A 32 3.88 -9.25 2.08
N ASN A 33 2.56 -9.12 1.93
CA ASN A 33 1.93 -7.79 1.85
C ASN A 33 1.54 -7.19 3.20
N THR A 34 1.55 -7.98 4.29
CA THR A 34 1.08 -7.53 5.61
C THR A 34 2.18 -7.68 6.66
N LEU A 35 2.70 -8.89 6.85
CA LEU A 35 3.72 -9.15 7.87
C LEU A 35 5.09 -8.57 7.48
N GLY A 36 5.48 -8.63 6.21
CA GLY A 36 6.68 -7.97 5.70
C GLY A 36 6.75 -6.49 6.09
N PRO A 37 5.76 -5.66 5.70
CA PRO A 37 5.68 -4.26 6.13
C PRO A 37 5.68 -4.06 7.64
N LEU A 38 4.97 -4.90 8.40
CA LEU A 38 4.96 -4.84 9.87
C LEU A 38 6.37 -4.98 10.45
N LEU A 39 7.11 -6.00 10.00
CA LEU A 39 8.47 -6.26 10.46
C LEU A 39 9.43 -5.14 10.05
N VAL A 40 9.32 -4.63 8.82
CA VAL A 40 10.12 -3.49 8.37
C VAL A 40 9.86 -2.24 9.23
N ILE A 41 8.60 -1.96 9.56
CA ILE A 41 8.26 -0.86 10.46
C ILE A 41 8.93 -1.08 11.81
N GLN A 42 8.69 -2.22 12.45
CA GLN A 42 9.24 -2.53 13.78
C GLN A 42 10.77 -2.37 13.85
N GLN A 43 11.48 -2.85 12.83
CA GLN A 43 12.94 -2.79 12.79
C GLN A 43 13.48 -1.39 12.42
N SER A 44 12.71 -0.59 11.68
CA SER A 44 13.13 0.76 11.27
C SER A 44 12.81 1.86 12.28
N LEU A 45 11.88 1.62 13.22
CA LEU A 45 11.46 2.62 14.21
C LEU A 45 12.61 3.29 14.98
N PRO A 46 13.63 2.57 15.51
CA PRO A 46 14.73 3.23 16.21
C PRO A 46 15.50 4.22 15.33
N LEU A 47 15.67 3.90 14.04
CA LEU A 47 16.35 4.77 13.08
C LEU A 47 15.48 5.94 12.64
N LEU A 48 14.17 5.71 12.47
CA LEU A 48 13.20 6.74 12.13
C LEU A 48 13.02 7.75 13.26
N ARG A 49 13.00 7.31 14.53
CA ARG A 49 12.92 8.21 15.69
C ARG A 49 14.05 9.24 15.74
N ASN A 50 15.23 8.88 15.24
CA ASN A 50 16.39 9.75 15.09
C ASN A 50 16.38 10.57 13.78
N GLY A 51 15.46 10.29 12.86
CA GLY A 51 15.25 11.04 11.63
C GLY A 51 14.41 12.30 11.85
N LEU A 52 14.46 13.19 10.86
CA LEU A 52 13.74 14.46 10.86
C LEU A 52 12.31 14.30 10.34
N MET A 53 12.11 13.50 9.29
CA MET A 53 10.79 13.40 8.63
C MET A 53 9.83 12.40 9.29
N LYS A 54 10.34 11.28 9.82
CA LYS A 54 9.55 10.22 10.48
C LYS A 54 8.36 9.72 9.65
N LYS A 55 8.57 9.46 8.35
CA LYS A 55 7.51 9.00 7.45
C LYS A 55 7.58 7.51 7.14
N ILE A 56 6.43 6.85 7.19
CA ILE A 56 6.24 5.47 6.73
C ILE A 56 5.13 5.46 5.68
N ILE A 57 5.46 5.01 4.47
CA ILE A 57 4.52 4.91 3.35
C ILE A 57 4.31 3.43 3.05
N ASN A 58 3.08 2.97 3.18
CA ASN A 58 2.68 1.61 2.85
C ASN A 58 2.01 1.60 1.47
N ILE A 59 2.64 0.98 0.47
CA ILE A 59 2.03 0.84 -0.85
C ILE A 59 0.91 -0.20 -0.76
N SER A 60 -0.32 0.30 -0.70
CA SER A 60 -1.56 -0.46 -0.64
C SER A 60 -2.21 -0.54 -2.03
N SER A 61 -3.51 -0.73 -2.09
CA SER A 61 -4.28 -0.87 -3.32
C SER A 61 -5.73 -0.50 -3.08
N LEU A 62 -6.42 0.00 -4.11
CA LEU A 62 -7.88 0.08 -4.09
C LEU A 62 -8.55 -1.24 -3.69
N LEU A 63 -7.94 -2.38 -4.04
CA LEU A 63 -8.43 -3.70 -3.63
C LEU A 63 -8.30 -3.97 -2.13
N GLY A 64 -7.47 -3.20 -1.41
CA GLY A 64 -7.42 -3.26 0.05
C GLY A 64 -8.56 -2.50 0.72
N SER A 65 -9.34 -1.69 -0.01
CA SER A 65 -10.48 -0.98 0.56
C SER A 65 -11.71 -1.86 0.62
N HIS A 66 -12.29 -2.04 1.80
CA HIS A 66 -13.54 -2.79 1.94
C HIS A 66 -14.74 -2.02 1.37
N ALA A 67 -14.70 -0.69 1.32
CA ALA A 67 -15.76 0.13 0.72
C ALA A 67 -15.68 0.19 -0.83
N MET A 68 -14.49 0.10 -1.41
CA MET A 68 -14.26 0.35 -2.85
C MET A 68 -13.89 -0.90 -3.66
N ASN A 69 -13.57 -2.03 -3.02
CA ASN A 69 -13.19 -3.25 -3.75
C ASN A 69 -14.37 -3.79 -4.58
N PRO A 70 -14.18 -4.07 -5.88
CA PRO A 70 -15.24 -4.58 -6.77
C PRO A 70 -15.56 -6.08 -6.59
N GLY A 71 -15.14 -6.70 -5.47
CA GLY A 71 -15.39 -8.11 -5.16
C GLY A 71 -14.44 -9.09 -5.85
N ARG A 72 -13.11 -8.84 -5.84
CA ARG A 72 -12.13 -9.75 -6.47
C ARG A 72 -10.83 -9.92 -5.70
N GLN A 73 -10.06 -10.95 -6.08
CA GLN A 73 -8.71 -11.26 -5.57
C GLN A 73 -8.66 -11.37 -4.03
N ILE A 74 -9.46 -12.28 -3.44
CA ILE A 74 -9.65 -12.36 -1.98
C ILE A 74 -8.32 -12.31 -1.21
N ALA A 75 -7.36 -13.19 -1.53
CA ALA A 75 -6.07 -13.25 -0.82
C ALA A 75 -5.30 -11.92 -0.82
N TYR A 76 -5.14 -11.29 -1.99
CA TYR A 76 -4.45 -10.00 -2.11
C TYR A 76 -5.22 -8.88 -1.42
N SER A 77 -6.53 -8.81 -1.64
CA SER A 77 -7.42 -7.80 -1.08
C SER A 77 -7.44 -7.85 0.44
N THR A 78 -7.59 -9.03 1.04
CA THR A 78 -7.56 -9.19 2.50
C THR A 78 -6.22 -8.81 3.10
N ALA A 79 -5.11 -9.15 2.43
CA ALA A 79 -3.78 -8.78 2.90
C ALA A 79 -3.55 -7.25 2.84
N LYS A 80 -3.99 -6.58 1.77
CA LYS A 80 -3.91 -5.12 1.65
C LYS A 80 -4.88 -4.39 2.60
N CYS A 81 -6.05 -4.97 2.90
CA CYS A 81 -6.94 -4.48 3.95
C CYS A 81 -6.28 -4.57 5.34
N ALA A 82 -5.62 -5.69 5.65
CA ALA A 82 -4.90 -5.85 6.90
C ALA A 82 -3.72 -4.87 7.04
N LEU A 83 -2.99 -4.60 5.93
CA LEU A 83 -1.97 -3.55 5.90
C LEU A 83 -2.57 -2.16 6.18
N GLY A 84 -3.80 -1.91 5.75
CA GLY A 84 -4.54 -0.70 6.08
C GLY A 84 -4.81 -0.54 7.57
N MET A 85 -5.19 -1.63 8.25
CA MET A 85 -5.36 -1.63 9.70
C MET A 85 -4.03 -1.38 10.43
N ILE A 86 -2.94 -2.03 9.99
CA ILE A 86 -1.59 -1.78 10.53
C ILE A 86 -1.21 -0.31 10.40
N THR A 87 -1.45 0.29 9.24
CA THR A 87 -1.22 1.72 8.98
C THR A 87 -1.99 2.58 9.98
N SER A 88 -3.28 2.30 10.16
CA SER A 88 -4.17 3.07 11.05
C SER A 88 -3.79 2.94 12.53
N ILE A 89 -3.34 1.77 12.97
CA ILE A 89 -2.91 1.54 14.35
C ILE A 89 -1.60 2.28 14.62
N PHE A 90 -0.56 2.06 13.83
CA PHE A 90 0.71 2.75 14.04
C PHE A 90 0.60 4.26 13.92
N ALA A 91 -0.23 4.76 13.00
CA ALA A 91 -0.49 6.19 12.87
C ALA A 91 -0.95 6.81 14.19
N LYS A 92 -1.83 6.12 14.93
CA LYS A 92 -2.33 6.57 16.24
C LYS A 92 -1.29 6.37 17.35
N GLU A 93 -0.64 5.22 17.38
CA GLU A 93 0.36 4.90 18.42
C GLU A 93 1.55 5.88 18.40
N LEU A 94 1.97 6.32 17.21
CA LEU A 94 3.17 7.12 17.01
C LEU A 94 2.87 8.61 16.72
N GLU A 95 1.61 9.03 16.83
CA GLU A 95 1.16 10.40 16.53
C GLU A 95 1.93 11.42 17.37
N ASN A 96 2.02 11.18 18.68
CA ASN A 96 2.71 12.05 19.65
C ASN A 96 4.23 12.10 19.43
N GLU A 97 4.80 11.16 18.67
CA GLU A 97 6.21 11.14 18.31
C GLU A 97 6.52 11.91 17.01
N GLY A 98 5.49 12.49 16.37
CA GLY A 98 5.59 13.26 15.13
C GLY A 98 5.68 12.41 13.87
N PHE A 99 5.23 11.15 13.91
CA PHE A 99 5.23 10.28 12.73
C PHE A 99 4.08 10.61 11.78
N THR A 100 4.33 10.43 10.49
CA THR A 100 3.28 10.36 9.47
C THR A 100 3.30 8.98 8.83
N ILE A 101 2.23 8.23 9.02
CA ILE A 101 2.10 6.86 8.51
C ILE A 101 0.87 6.81 7.62
N VAL A 102 1.06 6.44 6.35
CA VAL A 102 0.05 6.61 5.31
C VAL A 102 0.03 5.40 4.38
N ALA A 103 -1.17 4.99 3.97
CA ALA A 103 -1.34 3.99 2.94
C ALA A 103 -1.56 4.67 1.60
N VAL A 104 -0.99 4.10 0.54
CA VAL A 104 -1.03 4.71 -0.79
C VAL A 104 -1.52 3.72 -1.84
N HIS A 105 -2.55 4.09 -2.60
CA HIS A 105 -2.88 3.41 -3.85
C HIS A 105 -2.02 4.00 -4.98
N PRO A 106 -1.12 3.22 -5.59
CA PRO A 106 -0.21 3.75 -6.61
C PRO A 106 -0.88 4.05 -7.95
N GLY A 107 -2.20 3.87 -8.07
CA GLY A 107 -2.90 3.88 -9.34
C GLY A 107 -2.89 2.52 -10.04
N THR A 108 -3.44 2.49 -11.26
CA THR A 108 -3.30 1.34 -12.15
C THR A 108 -1.99 1.50 -12.92
N VAL A 109 -0.93 0.83 -12.45
CA VAL A 109 0.43 1.01 -12.97
C VAL A 109 0.83 -0.13 -13.91
N ALA A 110 1.38 0.21 -15.07
CA ALA A 110 1.91 -0.74 -16.05
C ALA A 110 3.21 -1.41 -15.54
N THR A 111 3.06 -2.49 -14.78
CA THR A 111 4.17 -3.29 -14.22
C THR A 111 3.99 -4.76 -14.56
N ASP A 112 4.96 -5.60 -14.21
CA ASP A 112 4.83 -7.06 -14.36
C ASP A 112 3.75 -7.66 -13.44
N MET A 113 3.31 -6.92 -12.42
CA MET A 113 2.14 -7.30 -11.63
C MET A 113 0.84 -7.12 -12.44
N ARG A 114 0.84 -6.32 -13.51
CA ARG A 114 -0.31 -6.09 -14.39
C ARG A 114 0.09 -6.30 -15.86
N PRO A 115 0.45 -7.53 -16.23
CA PRO A 115 0.89 -7.81 -17.61
C PRO A 115 -0.25 -7.58 -18.61
N ASP A 116 -1.50 -7.64 -18.15
CA ASP A 116 -2.70 -7.29 -18.92
C ASP A 116 -2.69 -5.86 -19.46
N LEU A 117 -1.98 -4.93 -18.80
CA LEU A 117 -1.87 -3.54 -19.24
C LEU A 117 -0.94 -3.36 -20.44
N LYS A 118 -0.14 -4.38 -20.79
CA LYS A 118 0.70 -4.38 -21.98
C LYS A 118 -0.06 -4.83 -23.24
N LEU A 119 -1.33 -5.25 -23.11
CA LEU A 119 -2.15 -5.75 -24.21
C LEU A 119 -2.95 -4.63 -24.89
N PRO A 120 -3.28 -4.76 -26.20
CA PRO A 120 -4.17 -3.83 -26.88
C PRO A 120 -5.53 -3.71 -26.18
N GLY A 121 -6.05 -2.49 -26.04
CA GLY A 121 -7.33 -2.22 -25.38
C GLY A 121 -7.27 -2.26 -23.85
N ALA A 122 -6.07 -2.22 -23.25
CA ALA A 122 -5.89 -2.09 -21.81
C ALA A 122 -6.65 -0.89 -21.25
N MET A 123 -7.13 -1.05 -20.01
CA MET A 123 -7.76 0.04 -19.27
C MET A 123 -6.79 1.22 -19.05
N PRO A 124 -7.29 2.45 -18.77
CA PRO A 124 -6.46 3.57 -18.41
C PRO A 124 -5.47 3.22 -17.29
N HIS A 125 -4.21 3.58 -17.52
CA HIS A 125 -3.10 3.25 -16.63
C HIS A 125 -2.01 4.31 -16.75
N ILE A 126 -1.12 4.32 -15.76
CA ILE A 126 0.05 5.21 -15.70
C ILE A 126 1.33 4.40 -15.74
N GLN A 127 2.43 5.08 -16.05
CA GLN A 127 3.76 4.49 -16.01
C GLN A 127 4.34 4.46 -14.59
N PRO A 128 5.28 3.56 -14.29
CA PRO A 128 5.87 3.45 -12.95
C PRO A 128 6.54 4.72 -12.45
N ASP A 129 7.19 5.47 -13.32
CA ASP A 129 7.80 6.78 -13.04
C ASP A 129 6.75 7.83 -12.68
N GLU A 130 5.66 7.93 -13.44
CA GLU A 130 4.55 8.84 -13.15
C GLU A 130 3.91 8.53 -11.77
N SER A 131 3.71 7.25 -11.47
CA SER A 131 3.23 6.82 -10.15
C SER A 131 4.21 7.22 -9.05
N ALA A 132 5.50 6.92 -9.22
CA ALA A 132 6.52 7.22 -8.22
C ALA A 132 6.66 8.72 -7.97
N ASP A 133 6.70 9.53 -9.02
CA ASP A 133 6.78 10.99 -8.93
C ASP A 133 5.56 11.57 -8.22
N GLY A 134 4.36 11.08 -8.53
CA GLY A 134 3.15 11.48 -7.82
C GLY A 134 3.21 11.13 -6.33
N ILE A 135 3.62 9.92 -5.96
CA ILE A 135 3.75 9.50 -4.57
C ILE A 135 4.80 10.36 -3.84
N LEU A 136 5.93 10.64 -4.47
CA LEU A 136 6.96 11.50 -3.89
C LEU A 136 6.42 12.90 -3.61
N ASN A 137 5.79 13.53 -4.61
CA ASN A 137 5.34 14.91 -4.50
C ASN A 137 4.11 15.07 -3.59
N ASN A 138 3.13 14.17 -3.72
CA ASN A 138 1.83 14.31 -3.08
C ASN A 138 1.73 13.59 -1.73
N VAL A 139 2.70 12.74 -1.38
CA VAL A 139 2.67 11.97 -0.12
C VAL A 139 3.97 12.12 0.67
N VAL A 140 5.11 11.79 0.06
CA VAL A 140 6.40 11.81 0.78
C VAL A 140 6.80 13.24 1.16
N PHE A 141 6.69 14.19 0.24
CA PHE A 141 7.02 15.60 0.46
C PHE A 141 5.80 16.48 0.75
N ALA A 142 4.62 15.86 0.93
CA ALA A 142 3.43 16.59 1.35
C ALA A 142 3.64 17.35 2.66
N LYS A 143 3.20 18.60 2.66
CA LYS A 143 3.17 19.48 3.84
C LYS A 143 1.94 19.25 4.71
N GLU A 144 0.87 18.72 4.12
CA GLU A 144 -0.35 18.38 4.84
C GLU A 144 -0.13 17.19 5.78
N ASN A 145 -0.91 17.14 6.87
CA ASN A 145 -0.91 15.98 7.75
C ASN A 145 -1.75 14.84 7.14
N LEU A 146 -1.05 13.84 6.62
CA LEU A 146 -1.62 12.66 5.97
C LEU A 146 -1.66 11.44 6.90
N ASN A 147 -1.35 11.60 8.19
CA ASN A 147 -1.23 10.49 9.13
C ASN A 147 -2.55 9.70 9.23
N GLY A 148 -2.45 8.37 9.12
CA GLY A 148 -3.58 7.43 9.16
C GLY A 148 -4.47 7.41 7.91
N ARG A 149 -4.16 8.19 6.87
CA ARG A 149 -4.99 8.28 5.66
C ARG A 149 -4.68 7.16 4.65
N PHE A 150 -5.64 6.93 3.77
CA PHE A 150 -5.47 6.16 2.54
C PHE A 150 -5.64 7.09 1.34
N ILE A 151 -4.62 7.20 0.49
CA ILE A 151 -4.51 8.25 -0.53
C ILE A 151 -4.03 7.64 -1.85
N THR A 152 -4.43 8.19 -2.98
CA THR A 152 -3.89 7.83 -4.29
C THR A 152 -2.53 8.49 -4.57
N TRP A 153 -1.82 8.01 -5.60
CA TRP A 153 -0.57 8.59 -6.10
C TRP A 153 -0.69 10.09 -6.47
N ASN A 154 -1.87 10.56 -6.88
CA ASN A 154 -2.13 11.96 -7.22
C ASN A 154 -2.67 12.80 -6.04
N GLY A 155 -2.69 12.27 -4.82
CA GLY A 155 -3.06 13.02 -3.61
C GLY A 155 -4.55 12.98 -3.24
N GLU A 156 -5.39 12.25 -3.96
CA GLU A 156 -6.81 12.12 -3.65
C GLU A 156 -7.05 11.18 -2.47
N THR A 157 -7.95 11.55 -1.56
CA THR A 157 -8.30 10.69 -0.42
C THR A 157 -9.21 9.55 -0.85
N MET A 158 -8.93 8.35 -0.33
CA MET A 158 -9.72 7.14 -0.56
C MET A 158 -10.46 6.71 0.70
N ALA A 159 -11.58 6.04 0.50
CA ALA A 159 -12.24 5.30 1.58
C ALA A 159 -11.48 4.01 1.89
N TRP A 160 -11.45 3.63 3.17
CA TRP A 160 -10.90 2.36 3.63
C TRP A 160 -11.72 1.16 3.21
#